data_AF-A0AA39LSV7-F1
#
_entry.id   AF-A0AA39LSV7-F1
#
_cell.length_a   1.000
_cell.length_b   1.000
_cell.length_c   1.000
_cell.angle_alpha   90.00
_cell.angle_beta   90.00
_cell.angle_gamma   90.00
#
_symmetry.space_group_name_H-M   'P 1'
#
loop_
_entity.id
_entity.type
_entity.pdbx_description
1 polymer ?
#
loop_
_entity_poly.entity_id
_entity_poly.type
_entity_poly.pdbx_seq_one_letter_code
_entity_poly.pdbx_strand_id
1 'polypeptide(L)'
;MRCFLLLYMLCLIFHKGACRLRYTHLGVHYEGQFSSEIAVGSCGECAVNAYRSNKVGYRISRKSGKTFCSLLTTFKRFKNVEDESIRDYILSTNVSDSSCNSGNRNVTALISGPCALEGAGCNMLSQIKDLCSFTGSDTPSCISAKSVTFTEMMCPPGRYQVMLEKGKLLCCPKGENLMTKLDGKAYCCPPSKVLKQILDGKAICCLADDNYEVDIGICCPKGSSYQKSGAHGECCEEGTTLKKAQNGKFICCGEKEPNPLTVDDQVMCCASNHNILAGSKKTGYTCASCPSGELFIKKENGIDHCCPPGESLQDTKNGKAICCEKGQVVKGYFNGVKRCCNAKDSYDEVSGICCPPGKNYQKLGEVEICCPDGDTLNIAPNGIPICCRKTHPKAVNNEKGEAACCFAVSNRVVNGICFI
;
A
#
# COMPACT_ATOMS: atom_id res chain seq x y z
N MET A 1 -25.85 48.16 -60.92
CA MET A 1 -25.53 46.71 -60.86
C MET A 1 -25.15 46.17 -59.48
N ARG A 2 -24.59 46.95 -58.53
CA ARG A 2 -24.17 46.43 -57.21
C ARG A 2 -25.32 45.98 -56.28
N CYS A 3 -26.52 46.59 -56.36
CA CYS A 3 -27.68 46.17 -55.55
C CYS A 3 -28.25 44.80 -55.94
N PHE A 4 -28.25 44.44 -57.22
CA PHE A 4 -28.77 43.15 -57.68
C PHE A 4 -27.88 41.98 -57.26
N LEU A 5 -26.56 42.18 -57.20
CA LEU A 5 -25.63 41.16 -56.71
C LEU A 5 -25.84 40.90 -55.20
N LEU A 6 -26.14 41.93 -54.43
CA LEU A 6 -26.37 41.84 -52.98
C LEU A 6 -27.72 41.17 -52.67
N LEU A 7 -28.77 41.46 -53.45
CA LEU A 7 -30.06 40.78 -53.33
C LEU A 7 -29.98 39.31 -53.77
N TYR A 8 -29.22 39.01 -54.83
CA TYR A 8 -28.99 37.64 -55.30
C TYR A 8 -28.14 36.84 -54.30
N MET A 9 -27.11 37.44 -53.71
CA MET A 9 -26.32 36.82 -52.64
C MET A 9 -27.14 36.63 -51.36
N LEU A 10 -27.99 37.58 -50.97
CA LEU A 10 -28.93 37.39 -49.86
C LEU A 10 -29.92 36.25 -50.17
N CYS A 11 -30.50 36.18 -51.37
CA CYS A 11 -31.37 35.07 -51.76
C CYS A 11 -30.66 33.71 -51.76
N LEU A 12 -29.38 33.64 -52.17
CA LEU A 12 -28.59 32.41 -52.12
C LEU A 12 -28.19 32.03 -50.68
N ILE A 13 -27.98 33.00 -49.79
CA ILE A 13 -27.76 32.77 -48.36
C ILE A 13 -29.07 32.29 -47.69
N PHE A 14 -30.23 32.85 -48.07
CA PHE A 14 -31.54 32.41 -47.56
C PHE A 14 -32.02 31.07 -48.14
N HIS A 15 -31.64 30.70 -49.37
CA HIS A 15 -31.99 29.39 -49.95
C HIS A 15 -31.17 28.21 -49.37
N LYS A 16 -29.99 28.47 -48.82
CA LYS A 16 -29.17 27.43 -48.16
C LYS A 16 -29.64 27.08 -46.74
N GLY A 17 -30.64 27.78 -46.19
CA GLY A 17 -31.08 27.66 -44.80
C GLY A 17 -32.47 27.05 -44.58
N ALA A 18 -33.20 26.65 -45.63
CA ALA A 18 -34.48 25.95 -45.45
C ALA A 18 -34.21 24.52 -44.99
N CYS A 19 -33.88 24.36 -43.70
CA CYS A 19 -33.76 23.07 -43.04
C CYS A 19 -35.09 22.34 -43.21
N ARG A 20 -35.16 21.40 -44.15
CA ARG A 20 -36.33 20.55 -44.34
C ARG A 20 -36.39 19.64 -43.12
N LEU A 21 -37.20 20.03 -42.15
CA LEU A 21 -37.45 19.22 -40.97
C LEU A 21 -38.10 17.90 -41.41
N ARG A 22 -37.37 16.80 -41.24
CA ARG A 22 -37.85 15.45 -41.53
C ARG A 22 -38.32 14.81 -40.24
N TYR A 23 -39.45 14.13 -40.30
CA TYR A 23 -39.97 13.34 -39.20
C TYR A 23 -40.45 12.00 -39.74
N THR A 24 -40.40 10.97 -38.91
CA THR A 24 -40.75 9.60 -39.29
C THR A 24 -41.72 9.01 -38.28
N HIS A 25 -42.80 8.43 -38.78
CA HIS A 25 -43.73 7.65 -37.98
C HIS A 25 -43.06 6.36 -37.49
N LEU A 26 -43.17 6.09 -36.19
CA LEU A 26 -42.67 4.88 -35.58
C LEU A 26 -43.76 3.80 -35.62
N GLY A 27 -43.40 2.58 -36.04
CA GLY A 27 -44.27 1.40 -35.91
C GLY A 27 -44.39 0.88 -34.47
N VAL A 28 -44.03 1.70 -33.49
CA VAL A 28 -43.97 1.41 -32.05
C VAL A 28 -44.37 2.66 -31.27
N HIS A 29 -44.69 2.50 -29.99
CA HIS A 29 -44.91 3.64 -29.11
C HIS A 29 -43.74 3.87 -28.17
N TYR A 30 -43.46 5.14 -27.89
CA TYR A 30 -42.69 5.54 -26.73
C TYR A 30 -43.43 5.19 -25.44
N GLU A 31 -42.70 4.64 -24.49
CA GLU A 31 -43.06 4.67 -23.09
C GLU A 31 -42.18 5.70 -22.40
N GLY A 32 -42.80 6.68 -21.75
CA GLY A 32 -42.10 7.87 -21.29
C GLY A 32 -43.03 8.93 -20.71
N GLN A 33 -42.46 10.08 -20.38
CA GLN A 33 -43.22 11.28 -20.02
C GLN A 33 -43.34 12.21 -21.22
N PHE A 34 -44.47 12.88 -21.29
CA PHE A 34 -44.82 13.78 -22.37
C PHE A 34 -45.25 15.14 -21.81
N SER A 35 -45.07 16.19 -22.60
CA SER A 35 -45.65 17.50 -22.31
C SER A 35 -47.17 17.46 -22.38
N SER A 36 -47.82 18.47 -21.82
CA SER A 36 -49.24 18.73 -22.02
C SER A 36 -49.59 18.73 -23.51
N GLU A 37 -50.78 18.21 -23.82
CA GLU A 37 -51.31 18.19 -25.18
C GLU A 37 -51.60 19.62 -25.66
N ILE A 38 -51.08 19.96 -26.84
CA ILE A 38 -51.41 21.20 -27.55
C ILE A 38 -52.18 20.86 -28.82
N ALA A 39 -53.24 21.60 -29.12
CA ALA A 39 -53.97 21.43 -30.37
C ALA A 39 -53.10 21.91 -31.55
N VAL A 40 -53.04 21.10 -32.61
CA VAL A 40 -52.29 21.41 -33.84
C VAL A 40 -53.15 21.12 -35.06
N GLY A 41 -52.93 21.85 -36.14
CA GLY A 41 -53.61 21.63 -37.43
C GLY A 41 -53.02 20.47 -38.22
N SER A 42 -51.75 20.11 -37.99
CA SER A 42 -51.08 19.03 -38.73
C SER A 42 -49.92 18.38 -37.95
N CYS A 43 -49.46 17.22 -38.44
CA CYS A 43 -48.25 16.56 -37.90
C CYS A 43 -46.98 17.42 -38.13
N GLY A 44 -46.91 18.16 -39.24
CA GLY A 44 -45.78 19.03 -39.55
C GLY A 44 -45.64 20.19 -38.55
N GLU A 45 -46.77 20.74 -38.11
CA GLU A 45 -46.78 21.76 -37.04
C GLU A 45 -46.23 21.21 -35.72
N CYS A 46 -46.62 19.99 -35.34
CA CYS A 46 -46.07 19.33 -34.16
C CYS A 46 -44.56 19.05 -34.30
N ALA A 47 -44.09 18.63 -35.48
CA ALA A 47 -42.67 18.46 -35.73
C ALA A 47 -41.90 19.79 -35.54
N VAL A 48 -42.41 20.90 -36.07
CA VAL A 48 -41.82 22.24 -35.89
C VAL A 48 -41.78 22.61 -34.41
N ASN A 49 -42.83 22.31 -33.65
CA ASN A 49 -42.86 22.52 -32.20
C ASN A 49 -41.80 21.67 -31.49
N ALA A 50 -41.69 20.38 -31.84
CA ALA A 50 -40.66 19.49 -31.30
C ALA A 50 -39.24 20.03 -31.57
N TYR A 51 -38.96 20.45 -32.80
CA TYR A 51 -37.68 21.03 -33.20
C TYR A 51 -37.35 22.30 -32.42
N ARG A 52 -38.28 23.26 -32.35
CA ARG A 52 -38.11 24.51 -31.59
C ARG A 52 -37.90 24.28 -30.10
N SER A 53 -38.48 23.21 -29.56
CA SER A 53 -38.31 22.80 -28.16
C SER A 53 -37.14 21.84 -27.92
N ASN A 54 -36.27 21.61 -28.92
CA ASN A 54 -35.13 20.68 -28.85
C ASN A 54 -35.53 19.27 -28.39
N LYS A 55 -36.68 18.76 -28.87
CA LYS A 55 -37.19 17.41 -28.58
C LYS A 55 -37.08 16.53 -29.82
N VAL A 56 -36.58 15.32 -29.65
CA VAL A 56 -36.38 14.38 -30.76
C VAL A 56 -37.61 13.51 -31.05
N GLY A 57 -38.49 13.32 -30.08
CA GLY A 57 -39.72 12.52 -30.22
C GLY A 57 -40.96 13.32 -29.89
N TYR A 58 -42.08 12.99 -30.54
CA TYR A 58 -43.39 13.53 -30.21
C TYR A 58 -44.50 12.52 -30.50
N ARG A 59 -45.65 12.76 -29.89
CA ARG A 59 -46.87 11.96 -29.97
C ARG A 59 -47.98 12.80 -30.58
N ILE A 60 -48.69 12.21 -31.54
CA ILE A 60 -49.93 12.74 -32.08
C ILE A 60 -51.08 11.88 -31.56
N SER A 61 -52.11 12.51 -31.02
CA SER A 61 -53.38 11.86 -30.66
C SER A 61 -54.54 12.55 -31.39
N ARG A 62 -55.58 11.80 -31.76
CA ARG A 62 -56.81 12.35 -32.35
C ARG A 62 -57.98 12.16 -31.40
N LYS A 63 -58.59 13.26 -30.97
CA LYS A 63 -59.75 13.25 -30.06
C LYS A 63 -60.85 14.16 -30.61
N SER A 64 -62.04 13.62 -30.81
CA SER A 64 -63.21 14.36 -31.29
C SER A 64 -62.95 15.18 -32.57
N GLY A 65 -62.25 14.58 -33.54
CA GLY A 65 -61.89 15.23 -34.81
C GLY A 65 -60.77 16.28 -34.73
N LYS A 66 -60.24 16.56 -33.54
CA LYS A 66 -59.10 17.47 -33.34
C LYS A 66 -57.80 16.68 -33.18
N THR A 67 -56.71 17.25 -33.68
CA THR A 67 -55.36 16.67 -33.56
C THR A 67 -54.62 17.35 -32.42
N PHE A 68 -54.04 16.57 -31.53
CA PHE A 68 -53.24 17.04 -30.41
C PHE A 68 -51.81 16.53 -30.54
N CYS A 69 -50.88 17.32 -30.03
CA CYS A 69 -49.45 17.09 -30.06
C CYS A 69 -48.91 17.11 -28.63
N SER A 70 -48.10 16.12 -28.28
CA SER A 70 -47.37 16.07 -27.02
C SER A 70 -45.91 15.75 -27.29
N LEU A 71 -45.00 16.52 -26.72
CA LEU A 71 -43.56 16.38 -26.95
C LEU A 71 -42.97 15.41 -25.93
N LEU A 72 -42.10 14.49 -26.37
CA LEU A 72 -41.44 13.53 -25.48
C LEU A 72 -40.43 14.27 -24.59
N THR A 73 -40.67 14.26 -23.27
CA THR A 73 -39.81 14.93 -22.30
C THR A 73 -38.82 13.98 -21.64
N THR A 74 -39.24 12.74 -21.37
CA THR A 74 -38.42 11.68 -20.78
C THR A 74 -38.70 10.38 -21.52
N PHE A 75 -37.67 9.73 -22.03
CA PHE A 75 -37.76 8.43 -22.69
C PHE A 75 -37.47 7.30 -21.68
N LYS A 76 -38.27 6.22 -21.69
CA LYS A 76 -37.99 5.02 -20.89
C LYS A 76 -37.69 3.80 -21.77
N ARG A 77 -38.55 3.48 -22.72
CA ARG A 77 -38.39 2.37 -23.68
C ARG A 77 -39.38 2.49 -24.84
N PHE A 78 -39.33 1.57 -25.79
CA PHE A 78 -40.40 1.34 -26.75
C PHE A 78 -41.35 0.25 -26.27
N LYS A 79 -42.62 0.34 -26.68
CA LYS A 79 -43.64 -0.69 -26.48
C LYS A 79 -44.43 -0.91 -27.77
N ASN A 80 -45.13 -2.05 -27.82
CA ASN A 80 -46.02 -2.37 -28.94
C ASN A 80 -47.15 -1.33 -29.05
N VAL A 81 -47.68 -1.17 -30.27
CA VAL A 81 -48.83 -0.32 -30.54
C VAL A 81 -50.07 -0.99 -29.95
N GLU A 82 -50.74 -0.28 -29.04
CA GLU A 82 -51.98 -0.73 -28.38
C GLU A 82 -53.19 0.08 -28.85
N ASP A 83 -52.97 1.33 -29.28
CA ASP A 83 -54.01 2.27 -29.68
C ASP A 83 -53.60 2.96 -30.99
N GLU A 84 -54.26 2.61 -32.09
CA GLU A 84 -53.99 3.16 -33.42
C GLU A 84 -54.35 4.65 -33.55
N SER A 85 -55.13 5.20 -32.61
CA SER A 85 -55.44 6.63 -32.54
C SER A 85 -54.26 7.47 -32.07
N ILE A 86 -53.26 6.82 -31.47
CA ILE A 86 -52.00 7.40 -31.04
C ILE A 86 -50.93 7.05 -32.07
N ARG A 87 -50.13 8.03 -32.45
CA ARG A 87 -49.00 7.84 -33.36
C ARG A 87 -47.78 8.56 -32.84
N ASP A 88 -46.68 7.84 -32.73
CA ASP A 88 -45.42 8.39 -32.28
C ASP A 88 -44.49 8.65 -33.45
N TYR A 89 -43.74 9.73 -33.35
CA TYR A 89 -42.85 10.19 -34.40
C TYR A 89 -41.51 10.58 -33.82
N ILE A 90 -40.46 10.33 -34.59
CA ILE A 90 -39.11 10.79 -34.30
C ILE A 90 -38.68 11.81 -35.36
N LEU A 91 -38.03 12.89 -34.95
CA LEU A 91 -37.37 13.82 -35.86
C LEU A 91 -36.16 13.10 -36.47
N SER A 92 -36.18 12.92 -37.78
CA SER A 92 -35.07 12.32 -38.50
C SER A 92 -34.03 13.39 -38.77
N THR A 93 -32.80 13.14 -38.31
CA THR A 93 -31.66 14.03 -38.54
C THR A 93 -30.79 13.57 -39.72
N ASN A 94 -31.14 12.44 -40.35
CA ASN A 94 -30.38 11.90 -41.46
C ASN A 94 -30.80 12.51 -42.81
N VAL A 95 -29.89 13.30 -43.39
CA VAL A 95 -30.12 14.07 -44.63
C VAL A 95 -30.05 13.20 -45.88
N SER A 96 -29.44 12.00 -45.82
CA SER A 96 -29.17 11.17 -47.01
C SER A 96 -30.37 10.36 -47.53
N ASP A 97 -31.44 10.21 -46.74
CA ASP A 97 -32.60 9.44 -47.17
C ASP A 97 -33.66 10.35 -47.82
N SER A 98 -33.67 10.42 -49.16
CA SER A 98 -34.57 11.27 -49.94
C SER A 98 -36.01 10.74 -50.01
N SER A 99 -36.30 9.58 -49.44
CA SER A 99 -37.63 8.99 -49.53
C SER A 99 -38.51 9.51 -48.38
N CYS A 100 -39.67 10.10 -48.70
CA CYS A 100 -40.75 10.36 -47.73
C CYS A 100 -41.72 9.17 -47.64
N ASN A 101 -41.29 7.97 -48.05
CA ASN A 101 -42.17 6.81 -48.18
C ASN A 101 -42.65 6.35 -46.80
N SER A 102 -43.97 6.21 -46.69
CA SER A 102 -44.80 5.92 -45.52
C SER A 102 -44.68 4.50 -44.96
N GLY A 103 -43.62 3.76 -45.31
CA GLY A 103 -43.40 2.40 -44.82
C GLY A 103 -42.91 2.37 -43.36
N ASN A 104 -43.15 1.26 -42.67
CA ASN A 104 -42.59 0.99 -41.34
C ASN A 104 -41.06 0.99 -41.43
N ARG A 105 -40.44 2.08 -40.98
CA ARG A 105 -38.98 2.20 -41.00
C ARG A 105 -38.36 1.56 -39.77
N ASN A 106 -37.24 0.89 -39.98
CA ASN A 106 -36.40 0.37 -38.91
C ASN A 106 -35.89 1.53 -38.05
N VAL A 107 -36.25 1.55 -36.76
CA VAL A 107 -35.88 2.61 -35.81
C VAL A 107 -34.37 2.74 -35.72
N THR A 108 -33.63 1.62 -35.76
CA THR A 108 -32.16 1.57 -35.75
C THR A 108 -31.56 2.29 -36.96
N ALA A 109 -32.16 2.16 -38.13
CA ALA A 109 -31.70 2.86 -39.34
C ALA A 109 -31.93 4.38 -39.22
N LEU A 110 -33.06 4.80 -38.66
CA LEU A 110 -33.41 6.22 -38.50
C LEU A 110 -32.46 6.98 -37.57
N ILE A 111 -32.00 6.33 -36.51
CA ILE A 111 -31.18 6.94 -35.45
C ILE A 111 -29.66 6.73 -35.65
N SER A 112 -29.27 6.09 -36.74
CA SER A 112 -27.86 5.77 -37.04
C SER A 112 -27.05 7.02 -37.46
N GLY A 113 -27.70 8.05 -37.99
CA GLY A 113 -27.07 9.27 -38.48
C GLY A 113 -26.65 10.26 -37.37
N PRO A 114 -25.85 11.29 -37.73
CA PRO A 114 -25.49 12.35 -36.79
C PRO A 114 -26.73 13.11 -36.32
N CYS A 115 -26.73 13.52 -35.05
CA CYS A 115 -27.80 14.35 -34.50
C CYS A 115 -27.61 15.80 -34.97
N ALA A 116 -28.60 16.33 -35.69
CA ALA A 116 -28.61 17.72 -36.17
C ALA A 116 -29.32 18.70 -35.22
N LEU A 117 -29.82 18.20 -34.08
CA LEU A 117 -30.40 19.05 -33.03
C LEU A 117 -29.27 19.64 -32.18
N GLU A 118 -29.53 20.73 -31.47
CA GLU A 118 -28.58 21.26 -30.50
C GLU A 118 -28.94 20.80 -29.08
N GLY A 119 -27.93 20.58 -28.24
CA GLY A 119 -28.10 20.32 -26.80
C GLY A 119 -28.93 19.07 -26.44
N ALA A 120 -30.02 19.28 -25.70
CA ALA A 120 -30.77 18.21 -25.02
C ALA A 120 -31.42 17.18 -25.96
N GLY A 121 -31.75 17.57 -27.19
CA GLY A 121 -32.37 16.66 -28.18
C GLY A 121 -31.44 15.51 -28.58
N CYS A 122 -30.14 15.78 -28.70
CA CYS A 122 -29.15 14.77 -29.04
C CYS A 122 -28.86 13.80 -27.90
N ASN A 123 -28.94 14.26 -26.65
CA ASN A 123 -28.82 13.38 -25.50
C ASN A 123 -29.91 12.31 -25.54
N MET A 124 -31.17 12.70 -25.75
CA MET A 124 -32.27 11.73 -25.85
C MET A 124 -32.14 10.80 -27.06
N LEU A 125 -31.69 11.31 -28.21
CA LEU A 125 -31.44 10.47 -29.38
C LEU A 125 -30.34 9.43 -29.11
N SER A 126 -29.29 9.82 -28.37
CA SER A 126 -28.25 8.89 -27.92
C SER A 126 -28.83 7.80 -27.02
N GLN A 127 -29.69 8.15 -26.06
CA GLN A 127 -30.34 7.16 -25.19
C GLN A 127 -31.17 6.14 -25.98
N ILE A 128 -31.92 6.61 -26.98
CA ILE A 128 -32.70 5.75 -27.87
C ILE A 128 -31.75 4.84 -28.68
N LYS A 129 -30.63 5.38 -29.18
CA LYS A 129 -29.61 4.62 -29.93
C LYS A 129 -28.94 3.55 -29.08
N ASP A 130 -28.64 3.85 -27.83
CA ASP A 130 -28.04 2.91 -26.88
C ASP A 130 -29.01 1.77 -26.57
N LEU A 131 -30.30 2.08 -26.36
CA LEU A 131 -31.35 1.07 -26.18
C LEU A 131 -31.51 0.17 -27.42
N CYS A 132 -31.57 0.75 -28.61
CA CYS A 132 -31.65 -0.01 -29.86
C CYS A 132 -30.43 -0.91 -30.06
N SER A 133 -29.24 -0.40 -29.78
CA SER A 133 -28.00 -1.19 -29.84
C SER A 133 -28.02 -2.35 -28.83
N PHE A 134 -28.63 -2.13 -27.66
CA PHE A 134 -28.80 -3.18 -26.64
C PHE A 134 -29.79 -4.26 -27.03
N THR A 135 -30.90 -3.88 -27.64
CA THR A 135 -31.90 -4.84 -28.12
C THR A 135 -31.42 -5.66 -29.32
N GLY A 136 -30.38 -5.19 -30.01
CA GLY A 136 -29.72 -5.88 -31.12
C GLY A 136 -30.19 -5.37 -32.47
N SER A 137 -29.28 -5.39 -33.46
CA SER A 137 -29.53 -4.92 -34.83
C SER A 137 -30.72 -5.60 -35.51
N ASP A 138 -31.01 -6.83 -35.11
CA ASP A 138 -32.01 -7.69 -35.73
C ASP A 138 -33.44 -7.41 -35.25
N THR A 139 -33.62 -6.43 -34.35
CA THR A 139 -34.92 -5.99 -33.83
C THR A 139 -35.26 -4.59 -34.34
N PRO A 140 -35.94 -4.44 -35.50
CA PRO A 140 -36.21 -3.13 -36.12
C PRO A 140 -37.02 -2.16 -35.26
N SER A 141 -37.77 -2.68 -34.29
CA SER A 141 -38.62 -1.96 -33.35
C SER A 141 -37.89 -1.51 -32.08
N CYS A 142 -36.67 -2.01 -31.83
CA CYS A 142 -35.93 -1.83 -30.58
C CYS A 142 -36.72 -2.18 -29.31
N ILE A 143 -37.70 -3.09 -29.41
CA ILE A 143 -38.48 -3.54 -28.26
C ILE A 143 -37.72 -4.70 -27.61
N SER A 144 -37.34 -4.54 -26.34
CA SER A 144 -36.69 -5.61 -25.57
C SER A 144 -37.71 -6.68 -25.17
N ALA A 145 -37.40 -7.95 -25.43
CA ALA A 145 -38.22 -9.08 -24.98
C ALA A 145 -38.38 -9.14 -23.44
N LYS A 146 -37.42 -8.56 -22.70
CA LYS A 146 -37.41 -8.54 -21.24
C LYS A 146 -37.94 -7.24 -20.63
N SER A 147 -38.54 -6.36 -21.44
CA SER A 147 -39.12 -5.11 -20.93
C SER A 147 -38.10 -4.19 -20.23
N VAL A 148 -36.81 -4.32 -20.55
CA VAL A 148 -35.73 -3.53 -19.92
C VAL A 148 -35.89 -2.06 -20.26
N THR A 149 -35.84 -1.20 -19.24
CA THR A 149 -35.89 0.26 -19.36
C THR A 149 -34.50 0.84 -19.56
N PHE A 150 -34.42 2.03 -20.15
CA PHE A 150 -33.15 2.73 -20.33
C PHE A 150 -32.39 2.93 -19.01
N THR A 151 -33.09 3.26 -17.92
CA THR A 151 -32.48 3.46 -16.60
C THR A 151 -31.82 2.19 -16.05
N GLU A 152 -32.38 1.01 -16.34
CA GLU A 152 -31.79 -0.27 -15.95
C GLU A 152 -30.54 -0.63 -16.78
N MET A 153 -30.36 0.02 -17.94
CA MET A 153 -29.16 -0.10 -18.77
C MET A 153 -28.06 0.89 -18.36
N MET A 154 -28.38 1.90 -17.55
CA MET A 154 -27.38 2.87 -17.11
C MET A 154 -26.52 2.28 -16.00
N CYS A 155 -25.22 2.39 -16.18
CA CYS A 155 -24.28 2.07 -15.12
C CYS A 155 -24.34 3.13 -14.00
N PRO A 156 -24.09 2.74 -12.73
CA PRO A 156 -24.03 3.69 -11.64
C PRO A 156 -22.89 4.72 -11.87
N PRO A 157 -22.97 5.91 -11.26
CA PRO A 157 -21.95 6.95 -11.39
C PRO A 157 -20.53 6.41 -11.15
N GLY A 158 -19.57 6.86 -11.96
CA GLY A 158 -18.18 6.38 -11.90
C GLY A 158 -17.92 5.08 -12.67
N ARG A 159 -18.94 4.51 -13.33
CA ARG A 159 -18.80 3.37 -14.24
C ARG A 159 -19.23 3.75 -15.66
N TYR A 160 -18.66 3.06 -16.63
CA TYR A 160 -19.05 3.16 -18.03
C TYR A 160 -19.65 1.84 -18.51
N GLN A 161 -20.53 1.95 -19.50
CA GLN A 161 -21.24 0.83 -20.07
C GLN A 161 -20.36 0.10 -21.08
N VAL A 162 -20.33 -1.22 -20.95
CA VAL A 162 -19.73 -2.12 -21.93
C VAL A 162 -20.82 -3.07 -22.45
N MET A 163 -21.00 -3.03 -23.76
CA MET A 163 -21.95 -3.87 -24.47
C MET A 163 -21.30 -5.22 -24.79
N LEU A 164 -21.86 -6.29 -24.23
CA LEU A 164 -21.44 -7.65 -24.54
C LEU A 164 -22.31 -8.24 -25.64
N GLU A 165 -21.79 -9.26 -26.32
CA GLU A 165 -22.60 -10.05 -27.27
C GLU A 165 -23.88 -10.57 -26.62
N LYS A 166 -24.97 -10.64 -27.40
CA LYS A 166 -26.31 -11.07 -26.99
C LYS A 166 -27.02 -10.11 -26.03
N GLY A 167 -26.75 -8.81 -26.12
CA GLY A 167 -27.47 -7.79 -25.35
C GLY A 167 -27.28 -7.90 -23.84
N LYS A 168 -26.12 -8.39 -23.39
CA LYS A 168 -25.77 -8.36 -21.96
C LYS A 168 -25.00 -7.08 -21.67
N LEU A 169 -25.34 -6.43 -20.56
CA LEU A 169 -24.67 -5.23 -20.08
C LEU A 169 -23.59 -5.59 -19.06
N LEU A 170 -22.43 -4.97 -19.15
CA LEU A 170 -21.46 -4.91 -18.06
C LEU A 170 -21.14 -3.45 -17.74
N CYS A 171 -21.00 -3.14 -16.45
CA CYS A 171 -20.61 -1.82 -15.98
C CYS A 171 -19.19 -1.84 -15.42
N CYS A 172 -18.24 -1.32 -16.19
CA CYS A 172 -16.84 -1.23 -15.78
C CYS A 172 -16.56 0.08 -15.04
N PRO A 173 -15.80 0.08 -13.94
CA PRO A 173 -15.23 1.29 -13.35
C PRO A 173 -14.51 2.16 -14.38
N LYS A 174 -14.63 3.48 -14.28
CA LYS A 174 -13.98 4.42 -15.20
C LYS A 174 -12.46 4.22 -15.15
N GLY A 175 -11.85 4.05 -16.32
CA GLY A 175 -10.42 3.80 -16.47
C GLY A 175 -10.08 2.31 -16.60
N GLU A 176 -10.97 1.37 -16.29
CA GLU A 176 -10.73 -0.04 -16.57
C GLU A 176 -11.02 -0.38 -18.04
N ASN A 177 -10.44 -1.47 -18.56
CA ASN A 177 -10.70 -2.02 -19.88
C ASN A 177 -11.48 -3.33 -19.78
N LEU A 178 -12.38 -3.55 -20.74
CA LEU A 178 -13.03 -4.85 -20.92
C LEU A 178 -11.97 -5.90 -21.29
N MET A 179 -11.85 -6.94 -20.48
CA MET A 179 -11.03 -8.11 -20.80
C MET A 179 -11.90 -9.26 -21.30
N THR A 180 -11.30 -10.12 -22.12
CA THR A 180 -11.95 -11.23 -22.82
C THR A 180 -12.79 -12.10 -21.89
N LYS A 181 -13.83 -12.72 -22.45
CA LYS A 181 -14.75 -13.60 -21.73
C LYS A 181 -14.02 -14.85 -21.23
N LEU A 182 -14.08 -15.11 -19.93
CA LEU A 182 -13.83 -16.43 -19.35
C LEU A 182 -15.20 -17.01 -18.98
N ASP A 183 -15.54 -18.19 -19.48
CA ASP A 183 -16.83 -18.86 -19.26
C ASP A 183 -18.08 -18.05 -19.66
N GLY A 184 -17.96 -17.23 -20.71
CA GLY A 184 -19.09 -16.43 -21.21
C GLY A 184 -19.53 -15.28 -20.29
N LYS A 185 -18.78 -15.02 -19.21
CA LYS A 185 -18.89 -13.82 -18.37
C LYS A 185 -17.78 -12.86 -18.75
N ALA A 186 -18.09 -11.57 -18.71
CA ALA A 186 -17.14 -10.51 -19.03
C ALA A 186 -16.70 -9.82 -17.74
N TYR A 187 -15.44 -9.39 -17.73
CA TYR A 187 -14.79 -8.78 -16.58
C TYR A 187 -14.00 -7.56 -17.01
N CYS A 188 -13.83 -6.64 -16.07
CA CYS A 188 -13.09 -5.40 -16.26
C CYS A 188 -11.76 -5.53 -15.50
N CYS A 189 -10.67 -5.06 -16.10
CA CYS A 189 -9.38 -4.95 -15.44
C CYS A 189 -8.84 -3.53 -15.58
N PRO A 190 -8.02 -3.04 -14.62
CA PRO A 190 -7.31 -1.77 -14.77
C PRO A 190 -6.47 -1.69 -16.07
N PRO A 191 -6.10 -0.48 -16.52
CA PRO A 191 -5.22 -0.31 -17.66
C PRO A 191 -3.94 -1.13 -17.51
N SER A 192 -3.44 -1.66 -18.63
CA SER A 192 -2.21 -2.45 -18.68
C SER A 192 -2.24 -3.79 -17.93
N LYS A 193 -3.35 -4.14 -17.28
CA LYS A 193 -3.53 -5.44 -16.65
C LYS A 193 -4.34 -6.37 -17.54
N VAL A 194 -4.01 -7.65 -17.49
CA VAL A 194 -4.69 -8.74 -18.17
C VAL A 194 -5.41 -9.62 -17.15
N LEU A 195 -6.59 -10.12 -17.52
CA LEU A 195 -7.32 -11.09 -16.71
C LEU A 195 -6.54 -12.42 -16.72
N LYS A 196 -6.09 -12.90 -15.56
CA LYS A 196 -5.42 -14.20 -15.43
C LYS A 196 -6.39 -15.30 -15.02
N GLN A 197 -7.29 -15.04 -14.07
CA GLN A 197 -8.27 -16.02 -13.57
C GLN A 197 -9.46 -15.33 -12.90
N ILE A 198 -10.50 -16.10 -12.60
CA ILE A 198 -11.59 -15.73 -11.68
C ILE A 198 -11.48 -16.62 -10.44
N LEU A 199 -11.26 -16.00 -9.27
CA LEU A 199 -11.20 -16.71 -7.98
C LEU A 199 -12.35 -16.19 -7.10
N ASP A 200 -13.20 -17.10 -6.61
CA ASP A 200 -14.40 -16.77 -5.82
C ASP A 200 -15.30 -15.69 -6.44
N GLY A 201 -15.47 -15.76 -7.77
CA GLY A 201 -16.27 -14.80 -8.54
C GLY A 201 -15.63 -13.43 -8.75
N LYS A 202 -14.39 -13.21 -8.27
CA LYS A 202 -13.62 -11.98 -8.48
C LYS A 202 -12.58 -12.19 -9.59
N ALA A 203 -12.49 -11.23 -10.50
CA ALA A 203 -11.46 -11.20 -11.53
C ALA A 203 -10.09 -10.91 -10.91
N ILE A 204 -9.10 -11.75 -11.19
CA ILE A 204 -7.71 -11.52 -10.85
C ILE A 204 -7.00 -10.92 -12.07
N CYS A 205 -6.63 -9.65 -11.94
CA CYS A 205 -5.98 -8.87 -13.00
C CYS A 205 -4.52 -8.61 -12.62
N CYS A 206 -3.59 -9.10 -13.44
CA CYS A 206 -2.15 -8.91 -13.25
C CYS A 206 -1.56 -8.12 -14.42
N LEU A 207 -0.35 -7.55 -14.28
CA LEU A 207 0.37 -7.09 -15.47
C LEU A 207 0.69 -8.29 -16.38
N ALA A 208 0.93 -8.03 -17.66
CA ALA A 208 1.20 -9.09 -18.63
C ALA A 208 2.39 -9.97 -18.20
N ASP A 209 3.46 -9.33 -17.72
CA ASP A 209 4.74 -9.92 -17.31
C ASP A 209 4.79 -10.36 -15.83
N ASP A 210 3.71 -10.18 -15.07
CA ASP A 210 3.66 -10.64 -13.67
C ASP A 210 3.61 -12.17 -13.60
N ASN A 211 4.30 -12.73 -12.61
CA ASN A 211 4.22 -14.13 -12.24
C ASN A 211 2.91 -14.36 -11.46
N TYR A 212 2.06 -15.24 -11.96
CA TYR A 212 0.73 -15.46 -11.41
C TYR A 212 0.65 -16.79 -10.65
N GLU A 213 0.30 -16.75 -9.37
CA GLU A 213 0.07 -17.94 -8.55
C GLU A 213 -1.41 -18.35 -8.61
N VAL A 214 -1.68 -19.47 -9.28
CA VAL A 214 -3.01 -19.91 -9.72
C VAL A 214 -3.89 -20.29 -8.52
N ASP A 215 -3.32 -20.96 -7.53
CA ASP A 215 -4.11 -21.55 -6.43
C ASP A 215 -4.68 -20.52 -5.45
N ILE A 216 -4.07 -19.34 -5.38
CA ILE A 216 -4.43 -18.29 -4.39
C ILE A 216 -4.76 -16.94 -5.03
N GLY A 217 -4.58 -16.81 -6.34
CA GLY A 217 -4.94 -15.59 -7.06
C GLY A 217 -4.02 -14.39 -6.78
N ILE A 218 -2.71 -14.61 -6.59
CA ILE A 218 -1.74 -13.54 -6.33
C ILE A 218 -0.90 -13.25 -7.59
N CYS A 219 -0.73 -11.96 -7.89
CA CYS A 219 0.16 -11.47 -8.94
C CYS A 219 1.45 -10.97 -8.29
N CYS A 220 2.58 -11.58 -8.62
CA CYS A 220 3.90 -11.13 -8.22
C CYS A 220 4.57 -10.36 -9.37
N PRO A 221 5.22 -9.21 -9.10
CA PRO A 221 5.97 -8.47 -10.10
C PRO A 221 6.96 -9.35 -10.89
N LYS A 222 7.24 -8.98 -12.14
CA LYS A 222 8.27 -9.63 -12.95
C LYS A 222 9.60 -9.79 -12.17
N GLY A 223 10.16 -11.00 -12.17
CA GLY A 223 11.38 -11.32 -11.41
C GLY A 223 11.14 -11.62 -9.93
N SER A 224 9.88 -11.78 -9.51
CA SER A 224 9.52 -12.25 -8.17
C SER A 224 8.54 -13.42 -8.25
N SER A 225 8.52 -14.27 -7.23
CA SER A 225 7.65 -15.44 -7.13
C SER A 225 6.93 -15.44 -5.79
N TYR A 226 5.72 -15.99 -5.76
CA TYR A 226 5.01 -16.15 -4.50
C TYR A 226 5.73 -17.19 -3.64
N GLN A 227 6.01 -16.84 -2.39
CA GLN A 227 6.64 -17.70 -1.41
C GLN A 227 5.73 -17.82 -0.19
N LYS A 228 5.70 -19.00 0.43
CA LYS A 228 4.84 -19.30 1.58
C LYS A 228 5.66 -19.88 2.73
N SER A 229 5.46 -19.33 3.93
CA SER A 229 6.05 -19.82 5.18
C SER A 229 4.93 -19.99 6.21
N GLY A 230 4.43 -21.21 6.35
CA GLY A 230 3.27 -21.52 7.20
C GLY A 230 1.98 -20.96 6.60
N ALA A 231 1.25 -20.14 7.36
CA ALA A 231 0.01 -19.51 6.91
C ALA A 231 0.23 -18.16 6.18
N HIS A 232 1.46 -17.63 6.21
CA HIS A 232 1.79 -16.36 5.57
C HIS A 232 2.45 -16.61 4.22
N GLY A 233 2.16 -15.76 3.24
CA GLY A 233 2.89 -15.76 1.99
C GLY A 233 2.89 -14.38 1.33
N GLU A 234 3.98 -14.08 0.64
CA GLU A 234 4.25 -12.82 -0.02
C GLU A 234 5.07 -13.05 -1.30
N CYS A 235 5.18 -12.02 -2.14
CA CYS A 235 6.02 -12.08 -3.32
C CYS A 235 7.47 -11.78 -2.93
N CYS A 236 8.37 -12.69 -3.26
CA CYS A 236 9.79 -12.59 -3.02
C CYS A 236 10.56 -12.53 -4.34
N GLU A 237 11.61 -11.71 -4.42
CA GLU A 237 12.51 -11.66 -5.58
C GLU A 237 13.06 -13.06 -5.90
N GLU A 238 13.30 -13.35 -7.18
CA GLU A 238 13.89 -14.62 -7.62
C GLU A 238 15.20 -14.92 -6.86
N GLY A 239 15.34 -16.17 -6.38
CA GLY A 239 16.48 -16.60 -5.56
C GLY A 239 16.37 -16.23 -4.08
N THR A 240 15.25 -15.64 -3.64
CA THR A 240 14.96 -15.40 -2.22
C THR A 240 13.80 -16.27 -1.72
N THR A 241 13.80 -16.57 -0.42
CA THR A 241 12.78 -17.40 0.24
C THR A 241 12.18 -16.65 1.40
N LEU A 242 10.86 -16.78 1.56
CA LEU A 242 10.14 -16.16 2.67
C LEU A 242 10.48 -16.84 3.99
N LYS A 243 10.97 -16.07 4.96
CA LYS A 243 11.33 -16.58 6.29
C LYS A 243 10.74 -15.73 7.40
N LYS A 244 10.44 -16.39 8.52
CA LYS A 244 9.95 -15.74 9.74
C LYS A 244 11.11 -15.36 10.64
N ALA A 245 11.21 -14.09 10.99
CA ALA A 245 12.18 -13.56 11.94
C ALA A 245 11.77 -13.86 13.40
N GLN A 246 12.68 -13.58 14.35
CA GLN A 246 12.48 -13.87 15.77
C GLN A 246 11.31 -13.07 16.39
N ASN A 247 11.06 -11.84 15.94
CA ASN A 247 9.87 -11.07 16.35
C ASN A 247 8.58 -11.47 15.63
N GLY A 248 8.63 -12.49 14.77
CA GLY A 248 7.47 -12.99 14.04
C GLY A 248 7.12 -12.24 12.75
N LYS A 249 7.85 -11.18 12.39
CA LYS A 249 7.74 -10.55 11.06
C LYS A 249 8.33 -11.47 9.99
N PHE A 250 7.82 -11.37 8.76
CA PHE A 250 8.30 -12.14 7.63
C PHE A 250 9.15 -11.26 6.70
N ILE A 251 10.16 -11.86 6.07
CA ILE A 251 11.01 -11.20 5.09
C ILE A 251 11.52 -12.22 4.07
N CYS A 252 11.73 -11.79 2.83
CA CYS A 252 12.41 -12.56 1.79
C CYS A 252 13.93 -12.51 1.96
N CYS A 253 14.56 -13.67 2.17
CA CYS A 253 16.02 -13.80 2.33
C CYS A 253 16.64 -14.62 1.20
N GLY A 254 17.73 -14.12 0.61
CA GLY A 254 18.50 -14.81 -0.42
C GLY A 254 19.33 -15.97 0.12
N GLU A 255 19.80 -16.85 -0.78
CA GLU A 255 20.65 -18.00 -0.41
C GLU A 255 21.95 -17.59 0.31
N LYS A 256 22.53 -16.45 -0.08
CA LYS A 256 23.76 -15.91 0.55
C LYS A 256 23.51 -15.35 1.94
N GLU A 257 22.29 -14.93 2.23
CA GLU A 257 21.88 -14.28 3.48
C GLU A 257 20.65 -14.97 4.07
N PRO A 258 20.72 -16.25 4.43
CA PRO A 258 19.52 -17.03 4.70
C PRO A 258 18.88 -16.74 6.07
N ASN A 259 19.51 -15.96 6.95
CA ASN A 259 19.08 -15.83 8.34
C ASN A 259 18.40 -14.48 8.59
N PRO A 260 17.07 -14.43 8.77
CA PRO A 260 16.40 -13.21 9.17
C PRO A 260 16.68 -12.92 10.65
N LEU A 261 17.22 -11.75 10.95
CA LEU A 261 17.52 -11.27 12.29
C LEU A 261 16.69 -10.03 12.60
N THR A 262 16.31 -9.85 13.88
CA THR A 262 15.52 -8.70 14.34
C THR A 262 16.35 -7.78 15.25
N VAL A 263 16.33 -6.47 15.00
CA VAL A 263 16.88 -5.44 15.91
C VAL A 263 15.99 -4.21 15.92
N ASP A 264 15.67 -3.68 17.10
CA ASP A 264 14.82 -2.48 17.27
C ASP A 264 13.52 -2.54 16.45
N ASP A 265 12.94 -3.75 16.37
CA ASP A 265 11.74 -4.08 15.59
C ASP A 265 11.90 -4.00 14.05
N GLN A 266 13.11 -3.84 13.54
CA GLN A 266 13.46 -4.01 12.12
C GLN A 266 13.95 -5.44 11.86
N VAL A 267 13.74 -5.94 10.64
CA VAL A 267 14.18 -7.28 10.21
C VAL A 267 15.06 -7.14 8.98
N MET A 268 16.17 -7.88 8.94
CA MET A 268 17.00 -8.02 7.74
C MET A 268 17.65 -9.41 7.68
N CYS A 269 18.13 -9.75 6.50
CA CYS A 269 18.72 -11.04 6.18
C CYS A 269 20.25 -10.97 6.33
N CYS A 270 20.85 -11.97 6.95
CA CYS A 270 22.29 -12.08 7.15
C CYS A 270 22.83 -13.43 6.68
N ALA A 271 24.12 -13.46 6.30
CA ALA A 271 24.80 -14.68 5.91
C ALA A 271 24.84 -15.71 7.05
N SER A 272 24.97 -16.99 6.70
CA SER A 272 24.88 -18.11 7.65
C SER A 272 25.88 -18.04 8.80
N ASN A 273 27.00 -17.34 8.61
CA ASN A 273 28.05 -17.12 9.59
C ASN A 273 27.90 -15.81 10.39
N HIS A 274 26.87 -15.01 10.09
CA HIS A 274 26.54 -13.79 10.82
C HIS A 274 25.32 -14.07 11.71
N ASN A 275 25.56 -14.08 13.02
CA ASN A 275 24.54 -14.41 14.01
C ASN A 275 23.97 -13.18 14.70
N ILE A 276 24.52 -12.00 14.43
CA ILE A 276 24.19 -10.76 15.14
C ILE A 276 24.14 -9.60 14.16
N LEU A 277 23.10 -8.79 14.29
CA LEU A 277 23.00 -7.51 13.63
C LEU A 277 23.50 -6.42 14.54
N ALA A 278 24.32 -5.56 13.97
CA ALA A 278 25.03 -4.59 14.74
C ALA A 278 25.05 -3.24 14.06
N GLY A 279 24.56 -2.25 14.80
CA GLY A 279 24.36 -0.91 14.28
C GLY A 279 23.98 0.06 15.38
N SER A 280 24.23 1.33 15.11
CA SER A 280 23.63 2.42 15.86
C SER A 280 22.52 3.04 15.02
N LYS A 281 21.53 3.68 15.66
CA LYS A 281 20.52 4.49 14.96
C LYS A 281 21.12 5.53 13.99
N LYS A 282 22.40 5.89 14.14
CA LYS A 282 23.09 6.86 13.29
C LYS A 282 23.76 6.24 12.05
N THR A 283 24.16 4.98 12.09
CA THR A 283 25.04 4.37 11.07
C THR A 283 24.37 3.26 10.26
N GLY A 284 23.14 2.88 10.60
CA GLY A 284 22.49 1.69 10.05
C GLY A 284 22.96 0.41 10.74
N TYR A 285 22.24 -0.69 10.49
CA TYR A 285 22.58 -2.02 10.97
C TYR A 285 23.38 -2.79 9.92
N THR A 286 24.34 -3.59 10.37
CA THR A 286 25.19 -4.44 9.53
C THR A 286 25.26 -5.84 10.10
N CYS A 287 25.40 -6.86 9.26
CA CYS A 287 25.60 -8.23 9.69
C CYS A 287 27.02 -8.41 10.24
N ALA A 288 27.12 -8.97 11.45
CA ALA A 288 28.38 -9.20 12.14
C ALA A 288 28.55 -10.67 12.53
N SER A 289 29.78 -11.17 12.41
CA SER A 289 30.15 -12.53 12.82
C SER A 289 30.68 -12.51 14.24
N CYS A 290 29.80 -12.73 15.22
CA CYS A 290 30.20 -12.94 16.60
C CYS A 290 30.06 -14.43 17.00
N PRO A 291 30.95 -14.92 17.88
CA PRO A 291 30.76 -16.19 18.58
C PRO A 291 29.39 -16.25 19.28
N SER A 292 28.85 -17.46 19.41
CA SER A 292 27.57 -17.67 20.09
C SER A 292 27.59 -17.11 21.51
N GLY A 293 26.62 -16.25 21.82
CA GLY A 293 26.47 -15.63 23.13
C GLY A 293 27.18 -14.28 23.30
N GLU A 294 28.01 -13.83 22.36
CA GLU A 294 28.60 -12.48 22.39
C GLU A 294 27.68 -11.45 21.71
N LEU A 295 28.03 -10.17 21.77
CA LEU A 295 27.37 -9.03 21.14
C LEU A 295 28.40 -8.25 20.33
N PHE A 296 28.09 -7.88 19.09
CA PHE A 296 28.98 -6.99 18.33
C PHE A 296 29.03 -5.61 18.96
N ILE A 297 30.24 -5.05 19.03
CA ILE A 297 30.48 -3.69 19.49
C ILE A 297 30.86 -2.76 18.34
N LYS A 298 31.87 -3.11 17.55
CA LYS A 298 32.33 -2.30 16.42
C LYS A 298 33.09 -3.14 15.40
N LYS A 299 33.26 -2.61 14.18
CA LYS A 299 34.14 -3.18 13.16
C LYS A 299 35.37 -2.30 13.00
N GLU A 300 36.56 -2.89 13.05
CA GLU A 300 37.82 -2.19 12.86
C GLU A 300 38.73 -3.02 11.94
N ASN A 301 39.21 -2.41 10.85
CA ASN A 301 40.04 -3.08 9.84
C ASN A 301 39.43 -4.40 9.29
N GLY A 302 38.10 -4.43 9.14
CA GLY A 302 37.37 -5.60 8.64
C GLY A 302 37.12 -6.69 9.69
N ILE A 303 37.63 -6.54 10.91
CA ILE A 303 37.40 -7.48 12.02
C ILE A 303 36.21 -7.00 12.84
N ASP A 304 35.24 -7.88 13.03
CA ASP A 304 34.09 -7.65 13.91
C ASP A 304 34.54 -7.88 15.37
N HIS A 305 34.48 -6.84 16.20
CA HIS A 305 34.80 -6.93 17.62
C HIS A 305 33.55 -7.20 18.43
N CYS A 306 33.54 -8.34 19.11
CA CYS A 306 32.42 -8.82 19.89
C CYS A 306 32.79 -8.90 21.38
N CYS A 307 31.81 -8.68 22.25
CA CYS A 307 31.96 -8.77 23.69
C CYS A 307 30.80 -9.57 24.31
N PRO A 308 31.02 -10.29 25.42
CA PRO A 308 29.93 -10.91 26.17
C PRO A 308 28.83 -9.91 26.60
N PRO A 309 27.58 -10.36 26.83
CA PRO A 309 26.50 -9.49 27.24
C PRO A 309 26.81 -8.84 28.59
N GLY A 310 26.65 -7.51 28.67
CA GLY A 310 26.98 -6.73 29.87
C GLY A 310 28.41 -6.17 29.91
N GLU A 311 29.27 -6.59 28.98
CA GLU A 311 30.62 -6.03 28.81
C GLU A 311 30.65 -4.94 27.72
N SER A 312 31.66 -4.08 27.80
CA SER A 312 32.00 -3.09 26.78
C SER A 312 33.44 -3.24 26.30
N LEU A 313 33.67 -2.97 25.02
CA LEU A 313 35.01 -2.98 24.43
C LEU A 313 35.85 -1.86 25.05
N GLN A 314 36.98 -2.22 25.63
CA GLN A 314 37.94 -1.29 26.24
C GLN A 314 39.18 -1.09 25.37
N ASP A 315 39.67 -2.16 24.76
CA ASP A 315 40.89 -2.13 23.95
C ASP A 315 40.87 -3.26 22.91
N THR A 316 41.80 -3.22 21.96
CA THR A 316 42.00 -4.25 20.93
C THR A 316 43.48 -4.61 20.86
N LYS A 317 43.83 -5.85 21.18
CA LYS A 317 45.22 -6.33 21.14
C LYS A 317 45.32 -7.56 20.25
N ASN A 318 46.22 -7.51 19.27
CA ASN A 318 46.41 -8.57 18.26
C ASN A 318 45.09 -8.97 17.55
N GLY A 319 44.26 -7.98 17.22
CA GLY A 319 42.96 -8.19 16.57
C GLY A 319 41.87 -8.79 17.47
N LYS A 320 42.15 -9.12 18.73
CA LYS A 320 41.15 -9.60 19.69
C LYS A 320 40.56 -8.44 20.48
N ALA A 321 39.23 -8.46 20.60
CA ALA A 321 38.48 -7.54 21.45
C ALA A 321 38.80 -7.79 22.92
N ILE A 322 39.13 -6.73 23.66
CA ILE A 322 39.33 -6.79 25.10
C ILE A 322 38.13 -6.10 25.75
N CYS A 323 37.22 -6.93 26.23
CA CYS A 323 35.97 -6.50 26.84
C CYS A 323 36.11 -6.51 28.37
N CYS A 324 35.45 -5.56 29.03
CA CYS A 324 35.34 -5.49 30.49
C CYS A 324 33.90 -5.21 30.88
N GLU A 325 33.50 -5.54 32.11
CA GLU A 325 32.17 -5.19 32.61
C GLU A 325 31.92 -3.67 32.53
N LYS A 326 30.66 -3.29 32.37
CA LYS A 326 30.27 -1.89 32.26
C LYS A 326 30.79 -1.05 33.44
N GLY A 327 31.66 -0.07 33.14
CA GLY A 327 32.27 0.82 34.14
C GLY A 327 33.71 0.47 34.51
N GLN A 328 34.20 -0.70 34.09
CA GLN A 328 35.60 -1.09 34.21
C GLN A 328 36.40 -0.72 32.96
N VAL A 329 37.71 -0.55 33.12
CA VAL A 329 38.69 -0.33 32.06
C VAL A 329 39.83 -1.34 32.21
N VAL A 330 40.49 -1.67 31.11
CA VAL A 330 41.68 -2.52 31.15
C VAL A 330 42.82 -1.72 31.77
N LYS A 331 43.37 -2.19 32.89
CA LYS A 331 44.55 -1.56 33.52
C LYS A 331 45.85 -2.30 33.22
N GLY A 332 45.79 -3.59 32.91
CA GLY A 332 46.96 -4.38 32.58
C GLY A 332 46.67 -5.85 32.40
N TYR A 333 47.72 -6.66 32.50
CA TYR A 333 47.68 -8.11 32.37
C TYR A 333 48.44 -8.74 33.53
N PHE A 334 47.92 -9.84 34.08
CA PHE A 334 48.58 -10.63 35.12
C PHE A 334 48.57 -12.09 34.69
N ASN A 335 49.74 -12.72 34.61
CA ASN A 335 49.93 -14.07 34.08
C ASN A 335 49.24 -14.29 32.72
N GLY A 336 49.32 -13.29 31.83
CA GLY A 336 48.72 -13.32 30.49
C GLY A 336 47.20 -13.10 30.43
N VAL A 337 46.53 -13.00 31.59
CA VAL A 337 45.08 -12.74 31.68
C VAL A 337 44.85 -11.24 31.84
N LYS A 338 43.91 -10.68 31.06
CA LYS A 338 43.51 -9.27 31.18
C LYS A 338 42.97 -8.98 32.58
N ARG A 339 43.28 -7.80 33.13
CA ARG A 339 42.69 -7.30 34.38
C ARG A 339 41.90 -6.03 34.11
N CYS A 340 40.59 -6.13 34.36
CA CYS A 340 39.64 -5.03 34.30
C CYS A 340 39.47 -4.47 35.72
N CYS A 341 39.68 -3.16 35.89
CA CYS A 341 39.48 -2.47 37.16
C CYS A 341 38.52 -1.30 36.95
N ASN A 342 37.95 -0.72 38.01
CA ASN A 342 37.26 0.55 37.83
C ASN A 342 38.25 1.62 37.35
N ALA A 343 37.78 2.59 36.57
CA ALA A 343 38.65 3.62 35.99
C ALA A 343 39.51 4.37 37.03
N LYS A 344 38.97 4.56 38.24
CA LYS A 344 39.63 5.26 39.36
C LYS A 344 40.51 4.36 40.23
N ASP A 345 40.42 3.05 40.08
CA ASP A 345 41.23 2.12 40.87
C ASP A 345 42.70 2.19 40.40
N SER A 346 43.62 2.02 41.35
CA SER A 346 45.03 1.75 41.07
C SER A 346 45.19 0.26 40.73
N TYR A 347 46.22 -0.07 39.96
CA TYR A 347 46.50 -1.44 39.54
C TYR A 347 47.97 -1.75 39.82
N ASP A 348 48.21 -2.85 40.53
CA ASP A 348 49.56 -3.36 40.77
C ASP A 348 49.89 -4.43 39.72
N GLU A 349 50.91 -4.17 38.89
CA GLU A 349 51.27 -5.07 37.78
C GLU A 349 51.85 -6.40 38.25
N VAL A 350 52.44 -6.44 39.45
CA VAL A 350 53.14 -7.62 39.99
C VAL A 350 52.16 -8.66 40.52
N SER A 351 51.06 -8.22 41.12
CA SER A 351 50.02 -9.10 41.70
C SER A 351 48.75 -9.20 40.86
N GLY A 352 48.51 -8.23 39.98
CA GLY A 352 47.27 -8.12 39.23
C GLY A 352 46.07 -7.66 40.05
N ILE A 353 46.28 -7.07 41.23
CA ILE A 353 45.21 -6.57 42.11
C ILE A 353 44.83 -5.13 41.75
N CYS A 354 43.52 -4.88 41.67
CA CYS A 354 42.94 -3.54 41.57
C CYS A 354 42.63 -3.00 42.96
N CYS A 355 43.17 -1.84 43.32
CA CYS A 355 42.90 -1.19 44.60
C CYS A 355 41.99 0.03 44.42
N PRO A 356 40.92 0.16 45.25
CA PRO A 356 40.05 1.33 45.22
C PRO A 356 40.81 2.65 45.38
N PRO A 357 40.23 3.80 44.97
CA PRO A 357 40.87 5.10 45.10
C PRO A 357 41.25 5.39 46.55
N GLY A 358 42.46 5.93 46.76
CA GLY A 358 43.00 6.20 48.10
C GLY A 358 43.53 4.96 48.83
N LYS A 359 43.73 3.85 48.11
CA LYS A 359 44.40 2.65 48.60
C LYS A 359 45.54 2.23 47.67
N ASN A 360 46.60 1.65 48.25
CA ASN A 360 47.70 1.03 47.52
C ASN A 360 47.81 -0.45 47.86
N TYR A 361 48.29 -1.22 46.88
CA TYR A 361 48.65 -2.61 47.08
C TYR A 361 49.79 -2.74 48.11
N GLN A 362 49.68 -3.73 48.98
CA GLN A 362 50.68 -4.10 49.97
C GLN A 362 50.81 -5.63 50.03
N LYS A 363 52.03 -6.12 50.23
CA LYS A 363 52.34 -7.54 50.38
C LYS A 363 53.22 -7.78 51.60
N LEU A 364 52.85 -8.76 52.42
CA LEU A 364 53.64 -9.21 53.57
C LEU A 364 53.58 -10.73 53.66
N GLY A 365 54.68 -11.39 53.27
CA GLY A 365 54.70 -12.84 53.09
C GLY A 365 53.78 -13.28 51.95
N GLU A 366 52.84 -14.18 52.25
CA GLU A 366 51.82 -14.67 51.30
C GLU A 366 50.53 -13.84 51.31
N VAL A 367 50.42 -12.84 52.19
CA VAL A 367 49.24 -11.98 52.28
C VAL A 367 49.37 -10.78 51.36
N GLU A 368 48.33 -10.55 50.56
CA GLU A 368 48.21 -9.45 49.60
C GLU A 368 46.87 -8.72 49.82
N ILE A 369 46.91 -7.40 50.09
CA ILE A 369 45.70 -6.59 50.29
C ILE A 369 45.92 -5.12 49.88
N CYS A 370 44.84 -4.40 49.61
CA CYS A 370 44.84 -2.95 49.41
C CYS A 370 44.70 -2.20 50.74
N CYS A 371 45.72 -1.46 51.15
CA CYS A 371 45.71 -0.61 52.34
C CYS A 371 45.45 0.85 51.98
N PRO A 372 44.76 1.63 52.83
CA PRO A 372 44.66 3.09 52.66
C PRO A 372 46.03 3.75 52.44
N ASP A 373 46.05 4.84 51.67
CA ASP A 373 47.27 5.59 51.39
C ASP A 373 47.98 6.01 52.69
N GLY A 374 49.24 5.62 52.83
CA GLY A 374 50.05 5.88 54.03
C GLY A 374 49.98 4.81 55.11
N ASP A 375 49.08 3.83 55.01
CA ASP A 375 49.03 2.66 55.88
C ASP A 375 49.96 1.55 55.37
N THR A 376 50.40 0.69 56.28
CA THR A 376 51.27 -0.46 56.01
C THR A 376 50.57 -1.74 56.42
N LEU A 377 50.70 -2.78 55.60
CA LEU A 377 50.16 -4.10 55.93
C LEU A 377 50.96 -4.73 57.07
N ASN A 378 50.25 -5.17 58.10
CA ASN A 378 50.80 -5.88 59.25
C ASN A 378 49.95 -7.14 59.52
N ILE A 379 50.52 -8.11 60.24
CA ILE A 379 49.81 -9.33 60.66
C ILE A 379 49.70 -9.31 62.18
N ALA A 380 48.48 -9.34 62.70
CA ALA A 380 48.24 -9.41 64.13
C ALA A 380 48.61 -10.80 64.68
N PRO A 381 48.84 -10.97 66.00
CA PRO A 381 49.27 -12.26 66.57
C PRO A 381 48.32 -13.44 66.32
N ASN A 382 47.05 -13.18 66.00
CA ASN A 382 46.07 -14.20 65.59
C ASN A 382 46.18 -14.60 64.10
N GLY A 383 47.13 -14.04 63.34
CA GLY A 383 47.32 -14.29 61.91
C GLY A 383 46.45 -13.42 60.99
N ILE A 384 45.57 -12.56 61.54
CA ILE A 384 44.69 -11.71 60.73
C ILE A 384 45.48 -10.51 60.19
N PRO A 385 45.47 -10.27 58.87
CA PRO A 385 46.12 -9.10 58.29
C PRO A 385 45.31 -7.83 58.50
N ILE A 386 46.01 -6.74 58.82
CA ILE A 386 45.42 -5.42 59.06
C ILE A 386 46.33 -4.30 58.51
N CYS A 387 45.71 -3.25 57.99
CA CYS A 387 46.42 -2.06 57.54
C CYS A 387 46.57 -1.08 58.71
N CYS A 388 47.82 -0.78 59.07
CA CYS A 388 48.13 0.10 60.18
C CYS A 388 48.78 1.40 59.70
N ARG A 389 48.26 2.52 60.21
CA ARG A 389 48.85 3.86 60.02
C ARG A 389 50.28 3.89 60.53
N LYS A 390 51.13 4.70 59.90
CA LYS A 390 52.51 4.96 60.38
C LYS A 390 52.56 5.45 61.84
N THR A 391 51.52 6.12 62.33
CA THR A 391 51.44 6.56 63.73
C THR A 391 51.14 5.42 64.71
N HIS A 392 50.56 4.32 64.23
CA HIS A 392 50.18 3.14 65.03
C HIS A 392 50.65 1.87 64.32
N PRO A 393 51.98 1.68 64.12
CA PRO A 393 52.48 0.70 63.16
C PRO A 393 52.33 -0.76 63.63
N LYS A 394 51.96 -1.01 64.88
CA LYS A 394 51.96 -2.35 65.46
C LYS A 394 50.58 -2.98 65.44
N ALA A 395 50.44 -4.12 64.75
CA ALA A 395 49.24 -4.94 64.82
C ALA A 395 49.20 -5.75 66.13
N VAL A 396 48.06 -5.71 66.82
CA VAL A 396 47.80 -6.41 68.09
C VAL A 396 46.41 -7.03 68.06
N ASN A 397 46.12 -7.95 68.98
CA ASN A 397 44.77 -8.45 69.20
C ASN A 397 44.11 -7.66 70.34
N ASN A 398 42.85 -7.27 70.19
CA ASN A 398 42.06 -6.76 71.30
C ASN A 398 41.58 -7.91 72.23
N GLU A 399 40.92 -7.59 73.34
CA GLU A 399 40.41 -8.59 74.30
C GLU A 399 39.40 -9.59 73.70
N LYS A 400 38.78 -9.25 72.57
CA LYS A 400 37.87 -10.12 71.82
C LYS A 400 38.59 -10.98 70.78
N GLY A 401 39.91 -10.83 70.64
CA GLY A 401 40.71 -11.54 69.65
C GLY A 401 40.67 -10.93 68.24
N GLU A 402 40.14 -9.71 68.06
CA GLU A 402 40.10 -9.01 66.78
C GLU A 402 41.40 -8.23 66.56
N ALA A 403 41.85 -8.12 65.30
CA ALA A 403 43.05 -7.35 64.95
C ALA A 403 42.82 -5.84 65.11
N ALA A 404 43.78 -5.14 65.71
CA ALA A 404 43.79 -3.69 65.88
C ALA A 404 45.21 -3.13 65.69
N CYS A 405 45.34 -1.82 65.51
CA CYS A 405 46.64 -1.14 65.34
C CYS A 405 46.94 -0.24 66.56
N CYS A 406 48.17 -0.30 67.06
CA CYS A 406 48.64 0.47 68.21
C CYS A 406 49.99 1.16 67.99
N PHE A 407 50.28 2.14 68.86
CA PHE A 407 51.61 2.72 68.97
C PHE A 407 52.67 1.64 69.24
N ALA A 408 53.89 1.85 68.77
CA ALA A 408 54.97 0.87 68.84
C ALA A 408 55.25 0.34 70.27
N VAL A 409 55.05 1.20 71.27
CA VAL A 409 55.28 0.88 72.70
C VAL A 409 54.15 0.09 73.35
N SER A 410 52.97 -0.02 72.72
CA SER A 410 51.81 -0.68 73.31
C SER A 410 51.77 -2.17 72.99
N ASN A 411 51.38 -2.98 73.96
CA ASN A 411 51.30 -4.44 73.82
C ASN A 411 49.87 -4.99 73.80
N ARG A 412 48.86 -4.19 74.19
CA ARG A 412 47.45 -4.61 74.23
C ARG A 412 46.48 -3.46 73.98
N VAL A 413 45.28 -3.81 73.50
CA VAL A 413 44.12 -2.89 73.38
C VAL A 413 43.04 -3.32 74.36
N VAL A 414 42.63 -2.39 75.23
CA VAL A 414 41.48 -2.56 76.13
C VAL A 414 40.48 -1.45 75.83
N ASN A 415 39.23 -1.80 75.54
CA ASN A 415 38.18 -0.84 75.17
C ASN A 415 38.57 0.17 74.06
N GLY A 416 39.37 -0.26 73.08
CA GLY A 416 39.80 0.59 71.96
C GLY A 416 40.96 1.55 72.28
N ILE A 417 41.53 1.49 73.49
CA ILE A 417 42.69 2.28 73.90
C ILE A 417 43.92 1.38 73.93
N CYS A 418 45.02 1.84 73.33
CA CYS A 418 46.31 1.17 73.36
C CYS A 418 47.01 1.40 74.71
N PHE A 419 47.35 0.33 75.41
CA PHE A 419 48.10 0.37 76.66
C PHE A 419 49.53 -0.12 76.45
N ILE A 420 50.49 0.59 77.05
CA ILE A 420 51.91 0.22 77.13
C ILE A 420 52.05 -1.09 77.90
#